data_AF-A0A940NZU3-F1
#
_entry.id   AF-A0A940NZU3-F1
#
_cell.length_a   1.000
_cell.length_b   1.000
_cell.length_c   1.000
_cell.angle_alpha   90.00
_cell.angle_beta   90.00
_cell.angle_gamma   90.00
#
_symmetry.space_group_name_H-M   'P 1'
#
loop_
_entity.id
_entity.type
_entity.pdbx_description
1 polymer ?
#
loop_
_entity_poly.entity_id
_entity_poly.type
_entity_poly.pdbx_seq_one_letter_code
_entity_poly.pdbx_strand_id
1 'polypeptide(L)'
;MKRKVFAALTAACLLLSAGCQKQETDPAQTEPTAADAAVPLSEEDLANEPLTDQVMIEEFEAPDGLTSVYAGIQTPDGYMTFGNDGEVIRLDDNFNMKSKTQLVPMASYDGYYQTSHFVALGEDTIYALIVMENHNGMDPAEGEKAAEPDPDWWNRYYETWTSEYYLCTYTPDGVMADKVKIEGLADYQSEYHYDRFQQVWQAGGQFYCALENGQILRIGTDGSVSEVGKLTDEEDAWVSGMCCLQDKTGRTLLYTDINASAPDGSYQEERSVIEFDAEKGTIGRTIYTDTTSSSLYPPLSGCTDDYLLFLNRSDESHGELVGIREDGTAEHLIDWYASDSEPMQVVPLADGTFIGQKFDGKLYRLRRLHPSEIKEREVLDVGIFGYIYDDSFFQAFNRSQDKLRVNYHVMQNSDGTLYNDPKEEGSNDAVEQFKLSVMSGDAPDIIIMQGGHDTVMKLGSKGVFCDLNEYLAKDPQINKQALVPNVVQALQHPTNGALYGLASSFTVETLCVKEKYHVPDNWTMDDMIALYDSAEKNVYQWSTKENMLVRMLYGMDFTDELNGTCSFDSPEFVKMLEFCNRYPASLNEPEKDYEDPVAMEKLNKYYTDQFNRYQNDEDYLYPLGFGAMRGGMA
;
A
#
# COMPACT_ATOMS: atom_id res chain seq x y z
N MET A 1 -25.00 -40.67 -16.95
CA MET A 1 -24.41 -41.96 -17.38
C MET A 1 -23.00 -42.04 -16.81
N LYS A 2 -22.82 -42.82 -15.72
CA LYS A 2 -21.58 -43.44 -15.14
C LYS A 2 -20.29 -42.59 -15.11
N ARG A 3 -19.74 -42.10 -13.97
CA ARG A 3 -19.03 -42.80 -12.86
C ARG A 3 -18.20 -44.03 -13.27
N LYS A 4 -16.89 -44.01 -12.90
CA LYS A 4 -15.76 -44.95 -13.16
C LYS A 4 -14.90 -44.47 -14.35
N VAL A 5 -13.65 -44.05 -14.20
CA VAL A 5 -12.51 -44.82 -13.65
C VAL A 5 -11.57 -43.95 -12.80
N PHE A 6 -11.13 -44.54 -11.70
CA PHE A 6 -10.19 -44.05 -10.69
C PHE A 6 -8.83 -44.74 -10.95
N ALA A 7 -7.72 -44.05 -10.69
CA ALA A 7 -6.37 -44.57 -10.41
C ALA A 7 -5.66 -45.49 -11.42
N ALA A 8 -4.59 -44.99 -12.05
CA ALA A 8 -3.28 -45.65 -12.17
C ALA A 8 -2.33 -44.81 -13.05
N LEU A 9 -1.27 -44.28 -12.43
CA LEU A 9 0.12 -44.14 -12.93
C LEU A 9 0.80 -42.88 -12.37
N THR A 10 1.03 -42.94 -11.05
CA THR A 10 2.29 -42.47 -10.48
C THR A 10 3.33 -43.58 -10.72
N ALA A 11 4.55 -43.17 -11.09
CA ALA A 11 5.78 -43.95 -11.28
C ALA A 11 6.10 -44.50 -12.69
N ALA A 12 7.36 -44.25 -13.06
CA ALA A 12 8.16 -44.77 -14.17
C ALA A 12 8.06 -44.03 -15.51
N CYS A 13 8.93 -43.03 -15.69
CA CYS A 13 9.97 -43.04 -16.75
C CYS A 13 11.09 -42.06 -16.39
N LEU A 14 11.91 -42.43 -15.40
CA LEU A 14 13.35 -42.22 -15.49
C LEU A 14 13.89 -43.17 -16.56
N LEU A 15 14.90 -42.71 -17.31
CA LEU A 15 15.71 -43.39 -18.33
C LEU A 15 15.12 -43.42 -19.75
N LEU A 16 15.65 -42.53 -20.61
CA LEU A 16 16.44 -42.93 -21.78
C LEU A 16 17.20 -41.70 -22.32
N SER A 17 18.41 -41.52 -21.78
CA SER A 17 19.51 -40.91 -22.51
C SER A 17 19.94 -41.87 -23.63
N ALA A 18 19.94 -41.42 -24.89
CA ALA A 18 20.98 -41.74 -25.87
C ALA A 18 20.63 -41.18 -27.26
N GLY A 19 21.54 -40.37 -27.79
CA GLY A 19 21.85 -40.37 -29.22
C GLY A 19 21.37 -39.15 -30.02
N CYS A 20 22.22 -38.12 -30.10
CA CYS A 20 22.77 -37.79 -31.41
C CYS A 20 24.15 -37.11 -31.30
N GLN A 21 24.97 -37.41 -32.29
CA GLN A 21 26.44 -37.36 -32.28
C GLN A 21 27.06 -35.97 -32.20
N LYS A 22 28.21 -35.93 -31.51
CA LYS A 22 29.27 -34.91 -31.64
C LYS A 22 29.70 -34.77 -33.10
N GLN A 23 29.88 -33.54 -33.55
CA GLN A 23 30.75 -33.23 -34.67
C GLN A 23 32.04 -32.61 -34.11
N GLU A 24 33.15 -33.32 -34.34
CA GLU A 24 34.51 -32.91 -34.00
C GLU A 24 34.98 -31.77 -34.90
N THR A 25 35.57 -30.72 -34.31
CA THR A 25 36.67 -29.98 -34.94
C THR A 25 37.67 -29.57 -33.86
N ASP A 26 38.90 -30.09 -34.01
CA ASP A 26 40.12 -29.83 -33.23
C ASP A 26 40.95 -28.70 -33.94
N PRO A 27 42.08 -28.18 -33.40
CA PRO A 27 42.13 -26.91 -32.69
C PRO A 27 43.17 -25.94 -33.29
N ALA A 28 43.07 -24.66 -32.97
CA ALA A 28 44.21 -23.76 -33.07
C ALA A 28 44.28 -22.90 -31.80
N GLN A 29 45.30 -23.21 -31.02
CA GLN A 29 45.62 -22.68 -29.70
C GLN A 29 45.96 -21.20 -29.76
N THR A 30 45.40 -20.45 -28.81
CA THR A 30 46.13 -19.47 -28.01
C THR A 30 45.61 -19.60 -26.58
N GLU A 31 46.36 -20.29 -25.73
CA GLU A 31 46.11 -20.36 -24.28
C GLU A 31 46.26 -18.97 -23.65
N PRO A 32 45.32 -18.53 -22.78
CA PRO A 32 45.63 -17.58 -21.75
C PRO A 32 46.33 -18.31 -20.60
N THR A 33 47.49 -17.78 -20.21
CA THR A 33 48.26 -18.20 -19.03
C THR A 33 47.38 -18.20 -17.78
N ALA A 34 47.30 -19.35 -17.12
CA ALA A 34 46.75 -19.48 -15.77
C ALA A 34 47.53 -18.61 -14.79
N ALA A 35 46.92 -17.50 -14.39
CA ALA A 35 47.24 -16.77 -13.17
C ALA A 35 45.92 -16.59 -12.42
N ASP A 36 45.93 -17.01 -11.15
CA ASP A 36 44.84 -16.96 -10.17
C ASP A 36 43.60 -17.82 -10.45
N ALA A 37 43.79 -19.14 -10.48
CA ALA A 37 42.72 -20.02 -10.02
C ALA A 37 42.59 -19.80 -8.50
N ALA A 38 41.53 -19.12 -8.08
CA ALA A 38 41.20 -18.95 -6.67
C ALA A 38 41.21 -20.31 -5.97
N VAL A 39 41.94 -20.38 -4.84
CA VAL A 39 41.90 -21.55 -3.97
C VAL A 39 40.43 -21.73 -3.54
N PRO A 40 39.81 -22.91 -3.71
CA PRO A 40 38.48 -23.13 -3.20
C PRO A 40 38.50 -22.88 -1.69
N LEU A 41 37.68 -21.93 -1.24
CA LEU A 41 37.50 -21.59 0.17
C LEU A 41 37.12 -22.86 0.94
N SER A 42 37.67 -23.03 2.15
CA SER A 42 37.27 -24.14 3.01
C SER A 42 35.81 -23.96 3.46
N GLU A 43 35.15 -25.03 3.92
CA GLU A 43 33.80 -24.91 4.51
C GLU A 43 33.75 -23.92 5.69
N GLU A 44 34.87 -23.74 6.40
CA GLU A 44 35.03 -22.77 7.48
C GLU A 44 35.21 -21.34 6.96
N ASP A 45 35.87 -21.15 5.81
CA ASP A 45 36.00 -19.84 5.17
C ASP A 45 34.65 -19.39 4.57
N LEU A 46 33.90 -20.31 3.96
CA LEU A 46 32.54 -20.05 3.43
C LEU A 46 31.54 -19.73 4.54
N ALA A 47 31.67 -20.33 5.72
CA ALA A 47 30.81 -20.01 6.86
C ALA A 47 31.08 -18.61 7.46
N ASN A 48 32.23 -18.02 7.15
CA ASN A 48 32.66 -16.71 7.67
C ASN A 48 32.56 -15.58 6.63
N GLU A 49 32.17 -15.87 5.38
CA GLU A 49 31.91 -14.81 4.41
C GLU A 49 30.67 -14.00 4.83
N PRO A 50 30.71 -12.67 4.68
CA PRO A 50 29.56 -11.83 4.99
C PRO A 50 28.39 -12.19 4.08
N LEU A 51 27.21 -12.33 4.67
CA LEU A 51 25.97 -12.50 3.91
C LEU A 51 25.69 -11.24 3.08
N THR A 52 25.02 -11.46 1.95
CA THR A 52 24.58 -10.39 1.06
C THR A 52 23.38 -9.62 1.64
N ASP A 53 23.04 -8.52 0.98
CA ASP A 53 21.83 -7.72 1.20
C ASP A 53 20.57 -8.34 0.56
N GLN A 54 20.69 -9.49 -0.12
CA GLN A 54 19.54 -10.19 -0.66
C GLN A 54 19.02 -11.26 0.30
N VAL A 55 17.71 -11.43 0.36
CA VAL A 55 17.07 -12.48 1.17
C VAL A 55 16.33 -13.52 0.35
N MET A 56 16.44 -14.77 0.83
CA MET A 56 15.49 -15.82 0.53
C MET A 56 14.24 -15.62 1.38
N ILE A 57 13.06 -15.72 0.75
CA ILE A 57 11.77 -15.53 1.39
C ILE A 57 10.94 -16.79 1.16
N GLU A 58 10.55 -17.45 2.26
CA GLU A 58 9.74 -18.66 2.23
C GLU A 58 8.48 -18.44 3.06
N GLU A 59 7.30 -18.85 2.57
CA GLU A 59 6.06 -18.77 3.34
C GLU A 59 6.23 -19.58 4.64
N PHE A 60 5.94 -18.94 5.77
CA PHE A 60 6.04 -19.53 7.10
C PHE A 60 4.64 -19.83 7.60
N GLU A 61 4.40 -21.10 7.95
CA GLU A 61 3.13 -21.52 8.53
C GLU A 61 3.00 -20.94 9.94
N ALA A 62 2.14 -19.92 10.08
CA ALA A 62 1.91 -19.25 11.34
C ALA A 62 1.37 -20.24 12.39
N PRO A 63 1.84 -20.18 13.64
CA PRO A 63 1.22 -20.90 14.75
C PRO A 63 -0.27 -20.59 14.87
N ASP A 64 -1.07 -21.55 15.34
CA ASP A 64 -2.53 -21.42 15.40
C ASP A 64 -3.01 -20.18 16.16
N GLY A 65 -3.77 -19.30 15.48
CA GLY A 65 -4.28 -18.04 16.03
C GLY A 65 -3.32 -16.85 15.96
N LEU A 66 -2.07 -17.02 15.52
CA LEU A 66 -1.18 -15.90 15.23
C LEU A 66 -1.56 -15.30 13.88
N THR A 67 -2.12 -14.08 13.91
CA THR A 67 -2.56 -13.37 12.70
C THR A 67 -1.71 -12.15 12.39
N SER A 68 -0.94 -11.66 13.36
CA SER A 68 -0.17 -10.43 13.22
C SER A 68 1.10 -10.47 14.05
N VAL A 69 2.17 -9.87 13.52
CA VAL A 69 3.33 -9.45 14.30
C VAL A 69 3.34 -7.93 14.52
N TYR A 70 2.47 -7.18 13.81
CA TYR A 70 2.19 -5.77 14.08
C TYR A 70 1.68 -5.64 15.53
N ALA A 71 2.40 -4.90 16.37
CA ALA A 71 2.18 -4.74 17.82
C ALA A 71 2.69 -5.85 18.74
N GLY A 72 3.49 -6.80 18.24
CA GLY A 72 4.25 -7.66 19.15
C GLY A 72 5.49 -6.98 19.73
N ILE A 73 6.00 -7.53 20.83
CA ILE A 73 7.22 -7.08 21.49
C ILE A 73 8.17 -8.25 21.69
N GLN A 74 9.46 -7.97 21.59
CA GLN A 74 10.46 -8.93 22.04
C GLN A 74 10.54 -8.91 23.56
N THR A 75 10.70 -10.09 24.14
CA THR A 75 10.80 -10.32 25.58
C THR A 75 12.10 -11.07 25.85
N PRO A 76 12.62 -11.08 27.10
CA PRO A 76 13.81 -11.85 27.45
C PRO A 76 13.72 -13.35 27.11
N ASP A 77 12.50 -13.89 27.02
CA ASP A 77 12.23 -15.32 26.81
C ASP A 77 11.66 -15.64 25.41
N GLY A 78 11.66 -14.69 24.47
CA GLY A 78 11.12 -14.89 23.12
C GLY A 78 10.33 -13.70 22.61
N TYR A 79 9.17 -13.94 22.01
CA TYR A 79 8.32 -12.92 21.42
C TYR A 79 6.90 -13.00 21.99
N MET A 80 6.22 -11.87 22.11
CA MET A 80 4.84 -11.85 22.55
C MET A 80 4.03 -10.89 21.69
N THR A 81 2.81 -11.28 21.34
CA THR A 81 1.93 -10.49 20.47
C THR A 81 0.46 -10.85 20.72
N PHE A 82 -0.43 -10.24 19.96
CA PHE A 82 -1.87 -10.39 20.09
C PHE A 82 -2.41 -11.32 19.01
N GLY A 83 -3.32 -12.21 19.42
CA GLY A 83 -4.13 -13.01 18.51
C GLY A 83 -5.45 -12.29 18.19
N ASN A 84 -6.38 -13.03 17.62
CA ASN A 84 -7.74 -12.51 17.39
C ASN A 84 -8.50 -12.36 18.72
N ASP A 85 -9.47 -11.45 18.76
CA ASP A 85 -10.48 -11.38 19.83
C ASP A 85 -9.93 -11.26 21.27
N GLY A 86 -8.79 -10.57 21.47
CA GLY A 86 -8.22 -10.31 22.80
C GLY A 86 -7.37 -11.46 23.36
N GLU A 87 -6.84 -12.31 22.48
CA GLU A 87 -5.85 -13.33 22.83
C GLU A 87 -4.44 -12.73 22.96
N VAL A 88 -3.65 -13.22 23.91
CA VAL A 88 -2.21 -12.96 24.02
C VAL A 88 -1.45 -14.25 23.67
N ILE A 89 -0.54 -14.13 22.70
CA ILE A 89 0.27 -15.21 22.18
C ILE A 89 1.71 -15.00 22.62
N ARG A 90 2.31 -16.02 23.24
CA ARG A 90 3.74 -16.05 23.59
C ARG A 90 4.44 -17.08 22.74
N LEU A 91 5.56 -16.68 22.16
CA LEU A 91 6.43 -17.47 21.30
C LEU A 91 7.83 -17.55 21.93
N ASP A 92 8.56 -18.61 21.63
CA ASP A 92 9.99 -18.71 21.95
C ASP A 92 10.86 -17.94 20.93
N ASP A 93 12.19 -17.93 21.14
CA ASP A 93 13.16 -17.27 20.24
C ASP A 93 13.20 -17.87 18.83
N ASN A 94 12.63 -19.06 18.63
CA ASN A 94 12.50 -19.72 17.33
C ASN A 94 11.10 -19.55 16.74
N PHE A 95 10.28 -18.68 17.35
CA PHE A 95 8.91 -18.37 16.94
C PHE A 95 7.92 -19.54 17.12
N ASN A 96 8.20 -20.51 17.99
CA ASN A 96 7.26 -21.56 18.35
C ASN A 96 6.31 -21.11 19.47
N MET A 97 5.03 -21.48 19.35
CA MET A 97 4.02 -21.19 20.37
C MET A 97 4.38 -21.81 21.73
N LYS A 98 4.61 -20.95 22.73
CA LYS A 98 4.73 -21.33 24.14
C LYS A 98 3.36 -21.38 24.82
N SER A 99 2.55 -20.34 24.62
CA SER A 99 1.21 -20.25 25.22
C SER A 99 0.32 -19.34 24.41
N LYS A 100 -0.99 -19.62 24.50
CA LYS A 100 -2.06 -18.81 23.94
C LYS A 100 -3.11 -18.61 25.02
N THR A 101 -3.35 -17.36 25.39
CA THR A 101 -4.18 -17.00 26.55
C THR A 101 -5.28 -16.03 26.13
N GLN A 102 -6.54 -16.38 26.36
CA GLN A 102 -7.67 -15.48 26.16
C GLN A 102 -7.80 -14.52 27.35
N LEU A 103 -7.79 -13.21 27.10
CA LEU A 103 -8.10 -12.24 28.16
C LEU A 103 -9.61 -12.20 28.41
N VAL A 104 -9.99 -12.26 29.68
CA VAL A 104 -11.39 -12.08 30.11
C VAL A 104 -11.74 -10.59 30.03
N PRO A 105 -12.72 -10.17 29.21
CA PRO A 105 -13.09 -8.75 29.11
C PRO A 105 -13.67 -8.24 30.43
N MET A 106 -13.57 -6.94 30.66
CA MET A 106 -14.26 -6.25 31.72
C MET A 106 -15.78 -6.37 31.50
N ALA A 107 -16.51 -6.77 32.54
CA ALA A 107 -17.96 -6.87 32.47
C ALA A 107 -18.59 -5.47 32.31
N SER A 108 -19.56 -5.35 31.39
CA SER A 108 -20.42 -4.18 31.24
C SER A 108 -21.22 -3.89 32.52
N TYR A 109 -21.49 -2.62 32.80
CA TYR A 109 -22.28 -2.16 33.95
C TYR A 109 -22.90 -0.79 33.66
N ASP A 110 -24.07 -0.48 34.22
CA ASP A 110 -24.68 0.86 34.17
C ASP A 110 -24.71 1.55 32.77
N GLY A 111 -24.85 0.75 31.70
CA GLY A 111 -24.83 1.25 30.31
C GLY A 111 -23.43 1.36 29.69
N TYR A 112 -22.38 1.22 30.49
CA TYR A 112 -21.00 1.13 30.03
C TYR A 112 -20.68 -0.23 29.42
N TYR A 113 -20.01 -0.21 28.28
CA TYR A 113 -19.48 -1.39 27.61
C TYR A 113 -18.06 -1.14 27.12
N GLN A 114 -17.33 -2.23 26.96
CA GLN A 114 -15.93 -2.22 26.60
C GLN A 114 -15.77 -2.01 25.09
N THR A 115 -14.98 -1.03 24.66
CA THR A 115 -14.80 -0.66 23.24
C THR A 115 -13.34 -0.75 22.79
N SER A 116 -12.43 -0.15 23.56
CA SER A 116 -11.02 0.00 23.17
C SER A 116 -10.08 -0.50 24.27
N HIS A 117 -9.04 -1.23 23.88
CA HIS A 117 -8.01 -1.74 24.80
C HIS A 117 -6.63 -1.46 24.23
N PHE A 118 -5.74 -0.92 25.05
CA PHE A 118 -4.31 -0.92 24.81
C PHE A 118 -3.68 -1.90 25.79
N VAL A 119 -2.84 -2.80 25.31
CA VAL A 119 -2.22 -3.80 26.19
C VAL A 119 -0.73 -3.53 26.28
N ALA A 120 -0.28 -3.29 27.51
CA ALA A 120 1.14 -3.26 27.84
C ALA A 120 1.50 -4.59 28.53
N LEU A 121 2.64 -5.14 28.18
CA LEU A 121 2.99 -6.49 28.59
C LEU A 121 4.21 -6.43 29.52
N GLY A 122 4.08 -7.02 30.72
CA GLY A 122 5.19 -7.28 31.62
C GLY A 122 5.67 -8.73 31.52
N GLU A 123 6.81 -9.04 32.15
CA GLU A 123 7.41 -10.39 32.13
C GLU A 123 6.38 -11.48 32.52
N ASP A 124 5.72 -11.31 33.68
CA ASP A 124 4.77 -12.29 34.24
C ASP A 124 3.33 -11.77 34.39
N THR A 125 3.04 -10.55 33.93
CA THR A 125 1.72 -9.92 34.12
C THR A 125 1.32 -9.21 32.83
N ILE A 126 0.06 -9.39 32.44
CA ILE A 126 -0.52 -8.69 31.29
C ILE A 126 -1.29 -7.49 31.83
N TYR A 127 -1.04 -6.31 31.27
CA TYR A 127 -1.70 -5.08 31.66
C TYR A 127 -2.53 -4.56 30.51
N ALA A 128 -3.77 -4.18 30.76
CA ALA A 128 -4.61 -3.55 29.74
C ALA A 128 -5.11 -2.21 30.26
N LEU A 129 -4.92 -1.15 29.47
CA LEU A 129 -5.72 0.05 29.56
C LEU A 129 -7.04 -0.22 28.84
N ILE A 130 -8.14 -0.32 29.59
CA ILE A 130 -9.49 -0.57 29.07
C ILE A 130 -10.29 0.72 29.10
N VAL A 131 -10.93 1.04 27.98
CA VAL A 131 -11.93 2.09 27.87
C VAL A 131 -13.31 1.48 27.95
N MET A 132 -14.10 2.00 28.88
CA MET A 132 -15.51 1.71 29.04
C MET A 132 -16.30 2.92 28.56
N GLU A 133 -17.20 2.74 27.60
CA GLU A 133 -17.98 3.81 27.00
C GLU A 133 -19.47 3.65 27.27
N ASN A 134 -20.15 4.77 27.46
CA ASN A 134 -21.60 4.85 27.61
C ASN A 134 -22.16 5.97 26.74
N HIS A 135 -22.88 5.58 25.68
CA HIS A 135 -23.58 6.50 24.78
C HIS A 135 -25.01 6.83 25.22
N ASN A 136 -25.34 6.55 26.49
CA ASN A 136 -26.61 6.88 27.12
C ASN A 136 -27.87 6.46 26.33
N GLY A 137 -27.78 5.32 25.64
CA GLY A 137 -28.88 4.73 24.87
C GLY A 137 -29.07 5.29 23.46
N MET A 138 -28.15 6.14 22.96
CA MET A 138 -28.11 6.55 21.57
C MET A 138 -27.33 5.52 20.72
N ASP A 139 -27.91 5.12 19.59
CA ASP A 139 -27.30 4.19 18.63
C ASP A 139 -26.84 4.97 17.39
N PRO A 140 -25.53 4.99 17.04
CA PRO A 140 -25.00 5.62 15.82
C PRO A 140 -25.75 5.25 14.55
N ALA A 141 -26.26 4.01 14.46
CA ALA A 141 -27.01 3.56 13.30
C ALA A 141 -28.37 4.26 13.13
N GLU A 142 -28.93 4.87 14.19
CA GLU A 142 -30.14 5.68 14.10
C GLU A 142 -29.88 7.06 13.47
N GLY A 143 -28.70 7.65 13.73
CA GLY A 143 -28.26 8.89 13.09
C GLY A 143 -28.01 8.70 11.59
N GLU A 144 -27.32 7.63 11.21
CA GLU A 144 -26.97 7.34 9.81
C GLU A 144 -28.16 6.98 8.92
N LYS A 145 -29.23 6.39 9.49
CA LYS A 145 -30.37 5.85 8.73
C LYS A 145 -31.60 6.76 8.73
N ALA A 146 -31.52 7.95 9.33
CA ALA A 146 -32.64 8.87 9.39
C ALA A 146 -33.02 9.39 7.99
N ALA A 147 -34.28 9.19 7.59
CA ALA A 147 -34.79 9.66 6.30
C ALA A 147 -34.75 11.20 6.18
N GLU A 148 -34.82 11.89 7.32
CA GLU A 148 -34.49 13.30 7.47
C GLU A 148 -33.47 13.38 8.62
N PRO A 149 -32.17 13.53 8.34
CA PRO A 149 -31.17 13.60 9.40
C PRO A 149 -31.41 14.85 10.24
N ASP A 150 -31.49 14.65 11.55
CA ASP A 150 -31.48 15.74 12.52
C ASP A 150 -30.05 16.30 12.55
N PRO A 151 -29.83 17.55 12.10
CA PRO A 151 -28.48 18.10 11.96
C PRO A 151 -27.73 18.23 13.30
N ASP A 152 -28.43 18.16 14.43
CA ASP A 152 -27.84 18.20 15.77
C ASP A 152 -27.75 16.80 16.41
N TRP A 153 -28.02 15.73 15.66
CA TRP A 153 -27.96 14.36 16.19
C TRP A 153 -26.57 14.01 16.72
N TRP A 154 -25.53 14.23 15.90
CA TRP A 154 -24.14 13.93 16.27
C TRP A 154 -23.65 14.78 17.43
N ASN A 155 -24.01 16.06 17.46
CA ASN A 155 -23.70 16.94 18.59
C ASN A 155 -24.28 16.38 19.90
N ARG A 156 -25.56 15.98 19.91
CA ARG A 156 -26.17 15.36 21.10
C ARG A 156 -25.56 14.00 21.44
N TYR A 157 -25.19 13.22 20.44
CA TYR A 157 -24.51 11.93 20.63
C TYR A 157 -23.18 12.13 21.36
N TYR A 158 -22.31 13.01 20.86
CA TYR A 158 -21.03 13.30 21.50
C TYR A 158 -21.18 14.05 22.83
N GLU A 159 -22.18 14.93 23.01
CA GLU A 159 -22.47 15.57 24.30
C GLU A 159 -22.90 14.58 25.39
N THR A 160 -23.51 13.47 25.00
CA THR A 160 -23.98 12.43 25.93
C THR A 160 -23.02 11.26 26.06
N TRP A 161 -22.02 11.12 25.18
CA TRP A 161 -20.99 10.12 25.31
C TRP A 161 -20.17 10.36 26.58
N THR A 162 -19.96 9.31 27.36
CA THR A 162 -19.05 9.32 28.52
C THR A 162 -18.11 8.13 28.48
N SER A 163 -16.84 8.35 28.86
CA SER A 163 -15.78 7.34 28.85
C SER A 163 -15.14 7.21 30.23
N GLU A 164 -14.89 5.97 30.67
CA GLU A 164 -14.13 5.65 31.88
C GLU A 164 -12.92 4.77 31.53
N TYR A 165 -11.76 5.10 32.10
CA TYR A 165 -10.51 4.39 31.84
C TYR A 165 -10.13 3.53 33.03
N TYR A 166 -9.64 2.32 32.74
CA TYR A 166 -9.20 1.38 33.74
C TYR A 166 -7.84 0.79 33.39
N LEU A 167 -6.91 0.82 34.34
CA LEU A 167 -5.72 -0.02 34.31
C LEU A 167 -6.08 -1.38 34.90
N CYS A 168 -6.17 -2.39 34.06
CA CYS A 168 -6.47 -3.77 34.42
C CYS A 168 -5.19 -4.60 34.46
N THR A 169 -5.07 -5.48 35.45
CA THR A 169 -4.01 -6.49 35.51
C THR A 169 -4.62 -7.86 35.32
N TYR A 170 -3.91 -8.71 34.60
CA TYR A 170 -4.32 -10.06 34.25
C TYR A 170 -3.29 -11.07 34.71
N THR A 171 -3.79 -12.18 35.24
CA THR A 171 -2.99 -13.39 35.47
C THR A 171 -2.48 -13.95 34.13
N PRO A 172 -1.41 -14.76 34.13
CA PRO A 172 -0.93 -15.45 32.92
C PRO A 172 -1.99 -16.33 32.22
N ASP A 173 -3.02 -16.77 32.95
CA ASP A 173 -4.16 -17.54 32.43
C ASP A 173 -5.29 -16.65 31.86
N GLY A 174 -5.08 -15.32 31.81
CA GLY A 174 -6.00 -14.38 31.17
C GLY A 174 -7.19 -13.95 32.04
N VAL A 175 -7.23 -14.38 33.30
CA VAL A 175 -8.22 -13.92 34.27
C VAL A 175 -7.80 -12.57 34.84
N MET A 176 -8.71 -11.59 34.84
CA MET A 176 -8.49 -10.28 35.45
C MET A 176 -8.23 -10.42 36.96
N ALA A 177 -7.05 -10.02 37.38
CA ALA A 177 -6.59 -10.08 38.77
C ALA A 177 -7.00 -8.84 39.56
N ASP A 178 -6.83 -7.66 38.96
CA ASP A 178 -7.16 -6.37 39.56
C ASP A 178 -7.56 -5.34 38.50
N LYS A 179 -8.25 -4.28 38.93
CA LYS A 179 -8.55 -3.12 38.09
C LYS A 179 -8.55 -1.84 38.90
N VAL A 180 -7.96 -0.80 38.33
CA VAL A 180 -7.85 0.52 38.93
C VAL A 180 -8.43 1.53 37.97
N LYS A 181 -9.41 2.33 38.42
CA LYS A 181 -9.96 3.43 37.63
C LYS A 181 -8.91 4.53 37.50
N ILE A 182 -8.73 5.04 36.29
CA ILE A 182 -7.80 6.13 35.99
C ILE A 182 -8.60 7.42 35.89
N GLU A 183 -8.30 8.38 36.75
CA GLU A 183 -8.98 9.67 36.78
C GLU A 183 -8.22 10.69 35.93
N GLY A 184 -8.94 11.50 35.14
CA GLY A 184 -8.37 12.59 34.33
C GLY A 184 -7.84 12.19 32.95
N LEU A 185 -7.82 10.89 32.61
CA LEU A 185 -7.38 10.47 31.27
C LEU A 185 -8.39 10.86 30.17
N ALA A 186 -9.68 10.95 30.52
CA ALA A 186 -10.75 11.43 29.64
C ALA A 186 -10.56 12.89 29.19
N ASP A 187 -9.81 13.70 29.94
CA ASP A 187 -9.54 15.10 29.61
C ASP A 187 -8.66 15.25 28.35
N TYR A 188 -8.06 14.15 27.88
CA TYR A 188 -7.20 14.09 26.70
C TYR A 188 -7.90 13.52 25.45
N GLN A 189 -9.21 13.26 25.53
CA GLN A 189 -10.00 12.89 24.36
C GLN A 189 -10.21 14.10 23.44
N SER A 190 -10.44 13.83 22.15
CA SER A 190 -10.99 14.85 21.26
C SER A 190 -12.43 15.22 21.67
N GLU A 191 -12.95 16.31 21.12
CA GLU A 191 -14.37 16.68 21.27
C GLU A 191 -15.35 15.62 20.73
N TYR A 192 -14.85 14.67 19.92
CA TYR A 192 -15.56 13.52 19.38
C TYR A 192 -15.32 12.23 20.17
N HIS A 193 -14.73 12.33 21.37
CA HIS A 193 -14.38 11.20 22.25
C HIS A 193 -13.37 10.20 21.65
N TYR A 194 -12.65 10.59 20.59
CA TYR A 194 -11.52 9.80 20.11
C TYR A 194 -10.31 9.97 21.04
N ASP A 195 -9.75 8.84 21.48
CA ASP A 195 -8.50 8.80 22.22
C ASP A 195 -7.35 9.34 21.37
N ARG A 196 -6.63 10.34 21.89
CA ARG A 196 -5.41 10.87 21.25
C ARG A 196 -4.13 10.13 21.66
N PHE A 197 -4.26 8.87 22.11
CA PHE A 197 -3.11 8.05 22.55
C PHE A 197 -2.44 7.37 21.35
N GLN A 198 -1.14 7.61 21.18
CA GLN A 198 -0.34 6.94 20.14
C GLN A 198 0.14 5.57 20.60
N GLN A 199 0.54 5.45 21.86
CA GLN A 199 0.95 4.16 22.44
C GLN A 199 0.84 4.18 23.96
N VAL A 200 0.62 2.99 24.54
CA VAL A 200 0.74 2.72 25.98
C VAL A 200 1.85 1.68 26.20
N TRP A 201 2.73 1.90 27.17
CA TRP A 201 3.79 0.94 27.51
C TRP A 201 4.04 0.86 29.02
N GLN A 202 4.74 -0.21 29.41
CA GLN A 202 5.18 -0.43 30.78
C GLN A 202 6.70 -0.36 30.81
N ALA A 203 7.24 0.41 31.76
CA ALA A 203 8.67 0.44 32.02
C ALA A 203 8.94 0.81 33.48
N GLY A 204 9.96 0.21 34.09
CA GLY A 204 10.37 0.54 35.46
C GLY A 204 9.27 0.35 36.52
N GLY A 205 8.32 -0.55 36.30
CA GLY A 205 7.20 -0.77 37.23
C GLY A 205 6.08 0.28 37.14
N GLN A 206 6.12 1.17 36.16
CA GLN A 206 5.14 2.23 35.92
C GLN A 206 4.55 2.10 34.50
N PHE A 207 3.43 2.78 34.27
CA PHE A 207 2.79 2.87 32.96
C PHE A 207 2.95 4.25 32.38
N TYR A 208 3.03 4.30 31.07
CA TYR A 208 3.13 5.54 30.32
C TYR A 208 2.25 5.47 29.08
N CYS A 209 1.76 6.64 28.65
CA CYS A 209 1.20 6.80 27.33
C CYS A 209 1.72 8.09 26.69
N ALA A 210 1.80 8.11 25.36
CA ALA A 210 2.10 9.31 24.62
C ALA A 210 0.87 9.80 23.87
N LEU A 211 0.71 11.11 23.84
CA LEU A 211 -0.33 11.81 23.11
C LEU A 211 0.17 12.20 21.71
N GLU A 212 -0.79 12.41 20.80
CA GLU A 212 -0.53 12.91 19.44
C GLU A 212 0.28 14.22 19.42
N ASN A 213 0.10 15.10 20.41
CA ASN A 213 0.88 16.35 20.53
C ASN A 213 2.29 16.16 21.14
N GLY A 214 2.73 14.90 21.32
CA GLY A 214 4.04 14.54 21.86
C GLY A 214 4.13 14.50 23.38
N GLN A 215 3.09 14.87 24.15
CA GLN A 215 3.15 14.77 25.61
C GLN A 215 3.23 13.32 26.07
N ILE A 216 4.05 13.05 27.09
CA ILE A 216 4.17 11.75 27.76
C ILE A 216 3.52 11.85 29.13
N LEU A 217 2.49 11.04 29.34
CA LEU A 217 1.81 10.90 30.61
C LEU A 217 2.32 9.64 31.32
N ARG A 218 2.57 9.74 32.62
CA ARG A 218 2.72 8.62 33.54
C ARG A 218 1.37 8.29 34.15
N ILE A 219 0.99 7.02 34.05
CA ILE A 219 -0.17 6.42 34.70
C ILE A 219 0.34 5.62 35.91
N GLY A 220 0.05 6.12 37.10
CA GLY A 220 0.39 5.45 38.35
C GLY A 220 -0.44 4.18 38.53
N THR A 221 0.11 3.20 39.24
CA THR A 221 -0.62 1.96 39.59
C THR A 221 -1.83 2.21 40.50
N ASP A 222 -1.97 3.42 41.06
CA ASP A 222 -3.11 3.88 41.83
C ASP A 222 -4.17 4.63 41.00
N GLY A 223 -3.98 4.72 39.68
CA GLY A 223 -4.90 5.41 38.77
C GLY A 223 -4.63 6.90 38.62
N SER A 224 -3.56 7.43 39.23
CA SER A 224 -3.16 8.83 39.04
C SER A 224 -2.52 9.05 37.67
N VAL A 225 -2.77 10.22 37.07
CA VAL A 225 -2.16 10.65 35.80
C VAL A 225 -1.31 11.88 36.06
N SER A 226 -0.11 11.90 35.49
CA SER A 226 0.80 13.05 35.55
C SER A 226 1.63 13.18 34.29
N GLU A 227 1.84 14.40 33.79
CA GLU A 227 2.75 14.65 32.68
C GLU A 227 4.21 14.56 33.15
N VAL A 228 5.04 13.84 32.40
CA VAL A 228 6.45 13.59 32.75
C VAL A 228 7.46 14.02 31.69
N GLY A 229 7.01 14.30 30.47
CA GLY A 229 7.86 14.82 29.40
C GLY A 229 7.09 15.15 28.14
N LYS A 230 7.79 15.69 27.15
CA LYS A 230 7.24 15.99 25.83
C LYS A 230 8.27 15.64 24.75
N LEU A 231 7.85 14.93 23.71
CA LEU A 231 8.71 14.46 22.61
C LEU A 231 9.15 15.60 21.69
N THR A 232 8.32 16.63 21.54
CA THR A 232 8.61 17.81 20.74
C THR A 232 8.01 19.06 21.38
N ASP A 233 8.77 20.16 21.40
CA ASP A 233 8.30 21.47 21.85
C ASP A 233 7.68 22.30 20.72
N GLU A 234 7.70 21.79 19.48
CA GLU A 234 7.13 22.46 18.31
C GLU A 234 5.59 22.48 18.37
N GLU A 235 5.00 23.64 18.11
CA GLU A 235 3.57 23.90 18.33
C GLU A 235 2.68 23.18 17.31
N ASP A 236 3.13 23.14 16.05
CA ASP A 236 2.43 22.51 14.92
C ASP A 236 2.96 21.10 14.60
N ALA A 237 3.62 20.47 15.57
CA ALA A 237 4.14 19.11 15.43
C ALA A 237 3.24 18.08 16.09
N TRP A 238 3.11 16.92 15.44
CA TRP A 238 2.37 15.78 15.96
C TRP A 238 3.13 14.48 15.77
N VAL A 239 2.90 13.53 16.66
CA VAL A 239 3.43 12.17 16.60
C VAL A 239 2.50 11.35 15.72
N SER A 240 2.98 10.95 14.54
CA SER A 240 2.24 10.10 13.59
C SER A 240 2.44 8.60 13.87
N GLY A 241 3.53 8.24 14.56
CA GLY A 241 3.83 6.88 14.94
C GLY A 241 4.81 6.79 16.10
N MET A 242 4.63 5.81 16.96
CA MET A 242 5.53 5.58 18.08
C MET A 242 5.61 4.11 18.46
N CYS A 243 6.79 3.63 18.84
CA CYS A 243 6.93 2.35 19.52
C CYS A 243 7.86 2.44 20.74
N CYS A 244 7.50 1.77 21.83
CA CYS A 244 8.38 1.49 22.94
C CYS A 244 8.99 0.09 22.78
N LEU A 245 10.30 0.00 22.93
CA LEU A 245 11.08 -1.23 22.86
C LEU A 245 11.94 -1.36 24.10
N GLN A 246 12.38 -2.59 24.38
CA GLN A 246 13.46 -2.86 25.31
C GLN A 246 14.61 -3.47 24.53
N ASP A 247 15.83 -2.98 24.78
CA ASP A 247 17.01 -3.66 24.27
C ASP A 247 17.31 -4.93 25.08
N LYS A 248 18.31 -5.72 24.67
CA LYS A 248 18.70 -6.94 25.37
C LYS A 248 19.15 -6.76 26.82
N THR A 249 19.45 -5.54 27.24
CA THR A 249 19.83 -5.20 28.63
C THR A 249 18.64 -4.78 29.48
N GLY A 250 17.44 -4.66 28.88
CA GLY A 250 16.23 -4.17 29.52
C GLY A 250 16.11 -2.64 29.54
N ARG A 251 17.00 -1.91 28.84
CA ARG A 251 16.89 -0.45 28.71
C ARG A 251 15.73 -0.13 27.79
N THR A 252 14.90 0.82 28.22
CA THR A 252 13.74 1.29 27.45
C THR A 252 14.17 2.29 26.38
N LEU A 253 13.74 2.04 25.16
CA LEU A 253 13.94 2.90 23.99
C LEU A 253 12.59 3.29 23.41
N LEU A 254 12.49 4.52 22.93
CA LEU A 254 11.34 5.02 22.17
C LEU A 254 11.79 5.23 20.74
N TYR A 255 11.07 4.65 19.79
CA TYR A 255 11.06 5.14 18.43
C TYR A 255 9.89 6.11 18.28
N THR A 256 10.13 7.23 17.61
CA THR A 256 9.11 8.24 17.30
C THR A 256 9.16 8.59 15.82
N ASP A 257 8.01 8.80 15.22
CA ASP A 257 7.82 9.46 13.92
C ASP A 257 7.02 10.74 14.19
N ILE A 258 7.68 11.90 14.03
CA ILE A 258 7.15 13.22 14.37
C ILE A 258 7.07 14.03 13.08
N ASN A 259 5.89 14.58 12.83
CA ASN A 259 5.61 15.43 11.69
C ASN A 259 5.49 16.86 12.15
N ALA A 260 6.05 17.80 11.39
CA ALA A 260 5.96 19.23 11.64
C ALA A 260 5.59 19.99 10.36
N SER A 261 4.70 20.97 10.46
CA SER A 261 4.28 21.78 9.32
C SER A 261 5.38 22.73 8.86
N ALA A 262 5.75 22.67 7.58
CA ALA A 262 6.69 23.58 6.96
C ALA A 262 5.98 24.85 6.43
N PRO A 263 6.69 26.00 6.31
CA PRO A 263 6.08 27.25 5.83
C PRO A 263 5.51 27.21 4.41
N ASP A 264 5.92 26.25 3.59
CA ASP A 264 5.44 26.04 2.21
C ASP A 264 4.20 25.12 2.14
N GLY A 265 3.70 24.66 3.29
CA GLY A 265 2.56 23.74 3.38
C GLY A 265 2.92 22.27 3.24
N SER A 266 4.21 21.94 3.08
CA SER A 266 4.70 20.56 3.20
C SER A 266 4.85 20.14 4.67
N TYR A 267 5.11 18.86 4.91
CA TYR A 267 5.43 18.35 6.24
C TYR A 267 6.88 17.88 6.28
N GLN A 268 7.55 18.13 7.39
CA GLN A 268 8.86 17.57 7.70
C GLN A 268 8.66 16.38 8.63
N GLU A 269 9.15 15.23 8.23
CA GLU A 269 9.11 14.00 9.02
C GLU A 269 10.46 13.79 9.70
N GLU A 270 10.47 13.62 11.01
CA GLU A 270 11.63 13.22 11.78
C GLU A 270 11.37 11.90 12.50
N ARG A 271 12.22 10.92 12.23
CA ARG A 271 12.22 9.63 12.92
C ARG A 271 13.39 9.53 13.86
N SER A 272 13.12 9.28 15.12
CA SER A 272 14.15 9.29 16.17
C SER A 272 14.08 8.05 17.04
N VAL A 273 15.25 7.55 17.45
CA VAL A 273 15.41 6.50 18.46
C VAL A 273 16.00 7.15 19.70
N ILE A 274 15.27 7.09 20.81
CA ILE A 274 15.56 7.90 21.99
C ILE A 274 15.56 7.01 23.23
N GLU A 275 16.54 7.21 24.12
CA GLU A 275 16.52 6.56 25.43
C GLU A 275 15.37 7.07 26.28
N PHE A 276 14.75 6.20 27.07
CA PHE A 276 13.74 6.59 28.06
C PHE A 276 14.14 6.12 29.46
N ASP A 277 14.33 7.06 30.37
CA ASP A 277 14.59 6.76 31.78
C ASP A 277 13.25 6.49 32.46
N ALA A 278 12.92 5.20 32.56
CA ALA A 278 11.66 4.75 33.15
C ALA A 278 11.52 5.01 34.65
N GLU A 279 12.62 5.17 35.40
CA GLU A 279 12.54 5.51 36.82
C GLU A 279 12.17 6.99 37.00
N LYS A 280 12.82 7.86 36.22
CA LYS A 280 12.57 9.31 36.28
C LYS A 280 11.36 9.75 35.46
N GLY A 281 10.92 8.95 34.49
CA GLY A 281 9.90 9.32 33.52
C GLY A 281 10.38 10.36 32.52
N THR A 282 11.68 10.38 32.19
CA THR A 282 12.27 11.44 31.38
C THR A 282 12.85 10.91 30.07
N ILE A 283 12.71 11.71 29.02
CA ILE A 283 13.36 11.48 27.73
C ILE A 283 14.87 11.68 27.89
N GLY A 284 15.64 10.72 27.39
CA GLY A 284 17.09 10.66 27.47
C GLY A 284 17.76 11.15 26.19
N ARG A 285 18.90 10.54 25.87
CA ARG A 285 19.68 10.85 24.67
C ARG A 285 18.98 10.31 23.41
N THR A 286 18.90 11.13 22.37
CA THR A 286 18.62 10.66 21.00
C THR A 286 19.83 9.91 20.45
N ILE A 287 19.64 8.64 20.11
CA ILE A 287 20.68 7.74 19.58
C ILE A 287 20.76 7.88 18.06
N TYR A 288 19.61 7.89 17.39
CA TYR A 288 19.51 7.92 15.93
C TYR A 288 18.41 8.88 15.49
N THR A 289 18.61 9.55 14.35
CA THR A 289 17.64 10.44 13.70
C THR A 289 17.69 10.26 12.18
N ASP A 290 16.52 10.23 11.54
CA ASP A 290 16.34 10.21 10.10
C ASP A 290 15.29 11.24 9.68
N THR A 291 15.63 12.10 8.73
CA THR A 291 14.74 13.12 8.16
C THR A 291 14.68 13.02 6.64
N THR A 292 15.21 11.94 6.06
CA THR A 292 15.49 11.84 4.61
C THR A 292 14.76 10.70 3.94
N SER A 293 14.53 9.61 4.68
CA SER A 293 13.72 8.51 4.18
C SER A 293 12.24 8.79 4.42
N SER A 294 11.37 8.02 3.78
CA SER A 294 10.03 7.72 4.27
C SER A 294 10.04 6.37 4.99
N SER A 295 9.16 6.16 5.96
CA SER A 295 8.96 4.85 6.58
C SER A 295 7.69 4.22 6.06
N LEU A 296 7.80 3.01 5.51
CA LEU A 296 6.66 2.25 4.99
C LEU A 296 5.88 1.53 6.09
N TYR A 297 6.48 1.38 7.28
CA TYR A 297 5.91 0.63 8.40
C TYR A 297 6.35 1.25 9.73
N PRO A 298 5.61 1.05 10.83
CA PRO A 298 6.19 1.32 12.15
C PRO A 298 7.46 0.47 12.34
N PRO A 299 8.40 0.95 13.18
CA PRO A 299 9.66 0.28 13.51
C PRO A 299 9.39 -1.16 13.94
N LEU A 300 10.37 -2.00 13.63
CA LEU A 300 10.20 -3.43 13.58
C LEU A 300 10.45 -4.02 14.96
N SER A 301 9.57 -4.92 15.39
CA SER A 301 9.60 -5.46 16.74
C SER A 301 10.84 -6.33 16.96
N GLY A 302 11.83 -5.81 17.67
CA GLY A 302 12.94 -6.60 18.24
C GLY A 302 14.32 -5.97 18.13
N CYS A 303 15.26 -6.54 18.87
CA CYS A 303 16.67 -6.19 18.95
C CYS A 303 17.55 -7.44 18.86
N THR A 304 18.82 -7.25 18.58
CA THR A 304 19.86 -8.30 18.61
C THR A 304 21.02 -7.83 19.48
N ASP A 305 22.09 -8.63 19.58
CA ASP A 305 23.30 -8.19 20.27
C ASP A 305 23.98 -7.02 19.54
N ASP A 306 23.79 -6.94 18.21
CA ASP A 306 24.42 -5.95 17.34
C ASP A 306 23.56 -4.71 17.06
N TYR A 307 22.23 -4.85 17.15
CA TYR A 307 21.26 -3.84 16.73
C TYR A 307 20.21 -3.58 17.82
N LEU A 308 19.99 -2.32 18.14
CA LEU A 308 18.96 -1.85 19.07
C LEU A 308 17.55 -2.03 18.52
N LEU A 309 17.39 -1.82 17.21
CA LEU A 309 16.14 -2.04 16.47
C LEU A 309 16.43 -2.15 14.97
N PHE A 310 15.39 -2.50 14.23
CA PHE A 310 15.40 -2.55 12.78
C PHE A 310 14.38 -1.55 12.22
N LEU A 311 14.75 -0.86 11.14
CA LEU A 311 13.89 0.10 10.46
C LEU A 311 13.80 -0.25 8.98
N ASN A 312 12.59 -0.13 8.42
CA ASN A 312 12.46 -0.02 6.98
C ASN A 312 12.64 1.44 6.60
N ARG A 313 13.50 1.70 5.61
CA ARG A 313 13.59 3.00 4.96
C ARG A 313 13.19 2.83 3.51
N SER A 314 12.54 3.84 2.98
CA SER A 314 12.38 3.95 1.54
C SER A 314 12.72 5.35 1.06
N ASP A 315 13.26 5.40 -0.15
CA ASP A 315 13.10 6.55 -1.03
C ASP A 315 12.16 6.18 -2.19
N GLU A 316 11.94 7.08 -3.14
CA GLU A 316 11.05 6.85 -4.30
C GLU A 316 11.44 5.63 -5.17
N SER A 317 12.63 5.06 -4.97
CA SER A 317 13.25 4.06 -5.83
C SER A 317 13.83 2.83 -5.12
N HIS A 318 14.05 2.88 -3.80
CA HIS A 318 14.68 1.82 -3.02
C HIS A 318 13.97 1.64 -1.69
N GLY A 319 13.63 0.39 -1.36
CA GLY A 319 13.25 -0.01 -0.02
C GLY A 319 14.39 -0.81 0.61
N GLU A 320 14.83 -0.44 1.81
CA GLU A 320 15.85 -1.15 2.56
C GLU A 320 15.42 -1.49 3.99
N LEU A 321 15.98 -2.57 4.53
CA LEU A 321 16.01 -2.85 5.96
C LEU A 321 17.36 -2.45 6.52
N VAL A 322 17.35 -1.66 7.59
CA VAL A 322 18.56 -1.26 8.31
C VAL A 322 18.51 -1.67 9.78
N GLY A 323 19.67 -2.01 10.34
CA GLY A 323 19.85 -2.22 11.78
C GLY A 323 20.49 -1.00 12.44
N ILE A 324 19.88 -0.49 13.51
CA ILE A 324 20.41 0.68 14.24
C ILE A 324 21.34 0.21 15.37
N ARG A 325 22.56 0.72 15.39
CA ARG A 325 23.60 0.37 16.38
C ARG A 325 23.60 1.35 17.57
N GLU A 326 24.24 0.93 18.67
CA GLU A 326 24.37 1.73 19.91
C GLU A 326 25.08 3.08 19.71
N ASP A 327 26.00 3.15 18.74
CA ASP A 327 26.74 4.37 18.43
C ASP A 327 25.94 5.35 17.55
N GLY A 328 24.69 5.03 17.21
CA GLY A 328 23.83 5.84 16.35
C GLY A 328 24.07 5.63 14.86
N THR A 329 24.89 4.66 14.46
CA THR A 329 25.03 4.30 13.04
C THR A 329 23.92 3.35 12.60
N ALA A 330 23.57 3.42 11.33
CA ALA A 330 22.63 2.51 10.70
C ALA A 330 23.37 1.65 9.67
N GLU A 331 23.19 0.33 9.77
CA GLU A 331 23.77 -0.63 8.84
C GLU A 331 22.69 -1.14 7.88
N HIS A 332 22.98 -1.09 6.58
CA HIS A 332 22.16 -1.72 5.55
C HIS A 332 22.22 -3.24 5.68
N LEU A 333 21.06 -3.90 5.74
CA LEU A 333 20.95 -5.34 5.94
C LEU A 333 20.21 -6.08 4.82
N ILE A 334 19.17 -5.47 4.26
CA ILE A 334 18.37 -6.04 3.18
C ILE A 334 18.04 -4.95 2.16
N ASP A 335 18.29 -5.23 0.88
CA ASP A 335 17.69 -4.52 -0.23
C ASP A 335 16.44 -5.30 -0.67
N TRP A 336 15.27 -4.73 -0.39
CA TRP A 336 13.99 -5.39 -0.67
C TRP A 336 13.77 -5.58 -2.18
N TYR A 337 14.20 -4.61 -2.97
CA TYR A 337 14.09 -4.64 -4.42
C TYR A 337 14.97 -5.72 -5.03
N ALA A 338 16.25 -5.76 -4.64
CA ALA A 338 17.18 -6.80 -5.06
C ALA A 338 16.71 -8.20 -4.63
N SER A 339 15.98 -8.29 -3.51
CA SER A 339 15.38 -9.51 -2.99
C SER A 339 14.06 -9.93 -3.65
N ASP A 340 13.59 -9.21 -4.68
CA ASP A 340 12.30 -9.44 -5.32
C ASP A 340 11.15 -9.43 -4.31
N SER A 341 11.10 -8.44 -3.42
CA SER A 341 10.01 -8.27 -2.46
C SER A 341 9.73 -6.81 -2.16
N GLU A 342 8.49 -6.52 -1.81
CA GLU A 342 8.18 -5.30 -1.07
C GLU A 342 8.79 -5.35 0.34
N PRO A 343 9.06 -4.17 0.95
CA PRO A 343 9.38 -4.05 2.36
C PRO A 343 8.25 -4.63 3.22
N MET A 344 8.61 -5.21 4.36
CA MET A 344 7.65 -5.87 5.24
C MET A 344 8.03 -5.68 6.71
N GLN A 345 7.07 -5.88 7.62
CA GLN A 345 7.42 -5.95 9.03
C GLN A 345 8.28 -7.17 9.31
N VAL A 346 9.30 -7.07 10.16
CA VAL A 346 10.17 -8.19 10.50
C VAL A 346 10.41 -8.29 11.99
N VAL A 347 10.58 -9.52 12.47
CA VAL A 347 11.01 -9.85 13.83
C VAL A 347 12.34 -10.61 13.71
N PRO A 348 13.44 -10.10 14.29
CA PRO A 348 14.72 -10.80 14.27
C PRO A 348 14.65 -12.06 15.15
N LEU A 349 15.29 -13.13 14.69
CA LEU A 349 15.41 -14.40 15.42
C LEU A 349 16.85 -14.62 15.89
N ALA A 350 17.02 -15.48 16.89
CA ALA A 350 18.32 -15.78 17.49
C ALA A 350 19.32 -16.46 16.53
N ASP A 351 18.82 -17.09 15.46
CA ASP A 351 19.63 -17.72 14.42
C ASP A 351 20.09 -16.74 13.31
N GLY A 352 19.79 -15.44 13.46
CA GLY A 352 20.14 -14.40 12.50
C GLY A 352 19.20 -14.31 11.29
N THR A 353 18.10 -15.08 11.28
CA THR A 353 17.00 -14.95 10.32
C THR A 353 15.92 -14.01 10.84
N PHE A 354 14.88 -13.79 10.04
CA PHE A 354 13.72 -12.98 10.43
C PHE A 354 12.41 -13.71 10.16
N ILE A 355 11.37 -13.38 10.93
CA ILE A 355 9.98 -13.61 10.54
C ILE A 355 9.42 -12.32 10.00
N GLY A 356 8.98 -12.31 8.75
CA GLY A 356 8.40 -11.15 8.11
C GLY A 356 6.90 -11.28 7.90
N GLN A 357 6.18 -10.17 7.92
CA GLN A 357 4.75 -10.11 7.60
C GLN A 357 4.46 -9.00 6.60
N LYS A 358 3.78 -9.37 5.52
CA LYS A 358 3.26 -8.44 4.50
C LYS A 358 1.83 -8.02 4.85
N PHE A 359 1.33 -7.01 4.15
CA PHE A 359 -0.08 -6.56 4.28
C PHE A 359 -1.11 -7.64 3.91
N ASP A 360 -0.72 -8.69 3.17
CA ASP A 360 -1.57 -9.85 2.89
C ASP A 360 -1.90 -10.70 4.13
N GLY A 361 -1.28 -10.39 5.28
CA GLY A 361 -1.45 -11.07 6.56
C GLY A 361 -0.62 -12.35 6.69
N LYS A 362 0.06 -12.80 5.63
CA LYS A 362 0.89 -14.00 5.67
C LYS A 362 2.24 -13.73 6.32
N LEU A 363 2.76 -14.76 6.96
CA LEU A 363 4.11 -14.76 7.53
C LEU A 363 5.10 -15.43 6.59
N TYR A 364 6.33 -14.95 6.65
CA TYR A 364 7.45 -15.42 5.85
C TYR A 364 8.67 -15.61 6.72
N ARG A 365 9.49 -16.63 6.45
CA ARG A 365 10.84 -16.76 6.99
C ARG A 365 11.80 -16.10 6.01
N LEU A 366 12.65 -15.21 6.50
CA LEU A 366 13.63 -14.48 5.70
C LEU A 366 15.04 -14.85 6.13
N ARG A 367 15.87 -15.23 5.17
CA ARG A 367 17.28 -15.56 5.39
C ARG A 367 18.15 -14.83 4.37
N ARG A 368 19.12 -14.05 4.84
CA ARG A 368 20.11 -13.42 3.96
C ARG A 368 20.93 -14.48 3.22
N LEU A 369 21.17 -14.23 1.94
CA LEU A 369 21.84 -15.15 1.03
C LEU A 369 23.36 -15.06 1.18
N HIS A 370 24.05 -16.20 1.12
CA HIS A 370 25.49 -16.22 0.93
C HIS A 370 25.84 -15.80 -0.52
N PRO A 371 26.98 -15.14 -0.79
CA PRO A 371 27.38 -14.74 -2.14
C PRO A 371 27.32 -15.86 -3.18
N SER A 372 27.65 -17.09 -2.80
CA SER A 372 27.55 -18.27 -3.68
C SER A 372 26.13 -18.71 -4.04
N GLU A 373 25.11 -18.23 -3.32
CA GLU A 373 23.70 -18.49 -3.61
C GLU A 373 23.12 -17.47 -4.61
N ILE A 374 23.81 -16.34 -4.84
CA ILE A 374 23.39 -15.33 -5.81
C ILE A 374 23.54 -15.87 -7.22
N LYS A 375 22.43 -15.87 -7.95
CA LYS A 375 22.38 -16.30 -9.35
C LYS A 375 22.66 -15.10 -10.25
N GLU A 376 23.67 -15.21 -11.12
CA GLU A 376 23.82 -14.27 -12.23
C GLU A 376 22.64 -14.43 -13.20
N ARG A 377 21.93 -13.33 -13.47
CA ARG A 377 20.79 -13.26 -14.38
C ARG A 377 21.02 -12.15 -15.40
N GLU A 378 20.54 -12.34 -16.61
CA GLU A 378 20.45 -11.27 -17.61
C GLU A 378 19.33 -10.31 -17.19
N VAL A 379 19.64 -9.02 -17.17
CA VAL A 379 18.71 -7.97 -16.72
C VAL A 379 17.96 -7.42 -17.92
N LEU A 380 16.62 -7.39 -17.82
CA LEU A 380 15.72 -6.66 -18.70
C LEU A 380 15.32 -5.37 -18.00
N ASP A 381 15.55 -4.24 -18.66
CA ASP A 381 15.22 -2.93 -18.13
C ASP A 381 13.85 -2.44 -18.63
N VAL A 382 13.02 -1.96 -17.70
CA VAL A 382 11.63 -1.56 -17.98
C VAL A 382 11.38 -0.11 -17.57
N GLY A 383 11.13 0.76 -18.55
CA GLY A 383 10.73 2.14 -18.31
C GLY A 383 9.21 2.29 -18.17
N ILE A 384 8.73 2.90 -17.09
CA ILE A 384 7.30 3.07 -16.80
C ILE A 384 6.92 4.54 -16.92
N PHE A 385 6.06 4.87 -17.87
CA PHE A 385 5.47 6.20 -18.04
C PHE A 385 4.06 6.21 -17.47
N GLY A 386 3.91 6.82 -16.30
CA GLY A 386 2.66 6.93 -15.55
C GLY A 386 2.76 6.23 -14.20
N TYR A 387 1.61 5.94 -13.60
CA TYR A 387 1.55 5.32 -12.28
C TYR A 387 1.68 3.80 -12.38
N ILE A 388 2.44 3.21 -11.45
CA ILE A 388 2.36 1.78 -11.13
C ILE A 388 1.64 1.63 -9.79
N TYR A 389 0.47 1.02 -9.83
CA TYR A 389 -0.34 0.80 -8.61
C TYR A 389 0.00 -0.52 -7.91
N ASP A 390 0.58 -1.48 -8.63
CA ASP A 390 0.96 -2.81 -8.14
C ASP A 390 2.17 -3.29 -8.96
N ASP A 391 3.32 -3.42 -8.32
CA ASP A 391 4.56 -3.92 -8.93
C ASP A 391 4.87 -5.38 -8.55
N SER A 392 3.99 -6.02 -7.78
CA SER A 392 4.18 -7.39 -7.28
C SER A 392 4.35 -8.41 -8.40
N PHE A 393 3.85 -8.10 -9.60
CA PHE A 393 4.01 -8.94 -10.79
C PHE A 393 5.47 -9.01 -11.29
N PHE A 394 6.26 -7.94 -11.15
CA PHE A 394 7.70 -7.97 -11.48
C PHE A 394 8.43 -8.88 -10.51
N GLN A 395 8.14 -8.74 -9.22
CA GLN A 395 8.71 -9.59 -8.18
C GLN A 395 8.33 -11.06 -8.38
N ALA A 396 7.05 -11.33 -8.69
CA ALA A 396 6.57 -12.69 -8.99
C ALA A 396 7.25 -13.28 -10.24
N PHE A 397 7.44 -12.47 -11.29
CA PHE A 397 8.19 -12.88 -12.47
C PHE A 397 9.63 -13.22 -12.09
N ASN A 398 10.36 -12.32 -11.42
CA ASN A 398 11.75 -12.54 -11.03
C ASN A 398 11.95 -13.79 -10.17
N ARG A 399 11.04 -14.05 -9.21
CA ARG A 399 11.05 -15.28 -8.40
C ARG A 399 10.81 -16.55 -9.23
N SER A 400 10.09 -16.44 -10.36
CA SER A 400 9.82 -17.57 -11.26
C SER A 400 10.94 -17.85 -12.27
N GLN A 401 11.92 -16.95 -12.41
CA GLN A 401 12.94 -17.02 -13.45
C GLN A 401 14.34 -17.26 -12.88
N ASP A 402 15.04 -18.22 -13.47
CA ASP A 402 16.45 -18.49 -13.14
C ASP A 402 17.44 -17.73 -14.03
N LYS A 403 16.99 -17.21 -15.18
CA LYS A 403 17.86 -16.64 -16.21
C LYS A 403 17.70 -15.15 -16.40
N LEU A 404 16.49 -14.65 -16.19
CA LEU A 404 16.13 -13.26 -16.43
C LEU A 404 15.74 -12.61 -15.11
N ARG A 405 16.11 -11.35 -14.97
CA ARG A 405 15.60 -10.44 -13.95
C ARG A 405 15.03 -9.22 -14.67
N VAL A 406 13.88 -8.74 -14.22
CA VAL A 406 13.34 -7.45 -14.61
C VAL A 406 13.74 -6.43 -13.56
N ASN A 407 14.38 -5.36 -14.01
CA ASN A 407 14.44 -4.10 -13.29
C ASN A 407 13.46 -3.12 -13.95
N TYR A 408 12.91 -2.20 -13.17
CA TYR A 408 11.99 -1.19 -13.66
C TYR A 408 12.26 0.16 -13.00
N HIS A 409 11.97 1.21 -13.75
CA HIS A 409 12.14 2.60 -13.32
C HIS A 409 10.94 3.43 -13.76
N VAL A 410 10.42 4.24 -12.86
CA VAL A 410 9.35 5.21 -13.19
C VAL A 410 10.00 6.41 -13.87
N MET A 411 9.52 6.72 -15.07
CA MET A 411 9.99 7.83 -15.90
C MET A 411 9.29 9.11 -15.45
N GLN A 412 10.03 9.96 -14.74
CA GLN A 412 9.57 11.25 -14.25
C GLN A 412 9.91 12.39 -15.22
N ASN A 413 9.15 13.47 -15.13
CA ASN A 413 9.49 14.75 -15.75
C ASN A 413 10.62 15.44 -14.98
N SER A 414 11.23 16.48 -15.57
CA SER A 414 12.35 17.20 -14.94
C SER A 414 12.00 17.90 -13.62
N ASP A 415 10.71 18.09 -13.34
CA ASP A 415 10.18 18.67 -12.10
C ASP A 415 9.80 17.62 -11.04
N GLY A 416 10.02 16.32 -11.31
CA GLY A 416 9.68 15.20 -10.43
C GLY A 416 8.26 14.65 -10.63
N THR A 417 7.42 15.32 -11.42
CA THR A 417 6.06 14.87 -11.69
C THR A 417 6.03 13.64 -12.59
N LEU A 418 4.95 12.86 -12.54
CA LEU A 418 4.78 11.71 -13.41
C LEU A 418 4.26 12.08 -14.80
N TYR A 419 4.57 11.23 -15.77
CA TYR A 419 3.99 11.33 -17.11
C TYR A 419 2.44 11.32 -17.06
N ASN A 420 1.83 12.35 -17.64
CA ASN A 420 0.38 12.56 -17.66
C ASN A 420 -0.27 12.60 -16.25
N ASP A 421 0.41 13.17 -15.25
CA ASP A 421 -0.20 13.41 -13.94
C ASP A 421 -1.42 14.35 -14.07
N PRO A 422 -2.65 13.90 -13.78
CA PRO A 422 -3.85 14.73 -13.92
C PRO A 422 -3.97 15.82 -12.84
N LYS A 423 -3.15 15.76 -11.77
CA LYS A 423 -3.18 16.70 -10.65
C LYS A 423 -2.26 17.89 -10.83
N GLU A 424 -1.36 17.85 -11.81
CA GLU A 424 -0.36 18.89 -12.05
C GLU A 424 -0.40 19.42 -13.48
N GLU A 425 -0.35 20.74 -13.67
CA GLU A 425 -0.10 21.38 -14.98
C GLU A 425 1.40 21.23 -15.36
N GLY A 426 1.94 20.02 -15.23
CA GLY A 426 3.36 19.70 -15.32
C GLY A 426 3.90 19.65 -16.75
N SER A 427 5.24 19.75 -16.87
CA SER A 427 5.96 19.49 -18.11
C SER A 427 5.71 18.05 -18.57
N ASN A 428 5.66 17.79 -19.89
CA ASN A 428 5.59 16.41 -20.42
C ASN A 428 6.90 16.05 -21.13
N ASP A 429 8.02 16.28 -20.43
CA ASP A 429 9.37 16.15 -20.97
C ASP A 429 10.00 14.77 -20.70
N ALA A 430 9.39 13.91 -19.89
CA ALA A 430 9.80 12.51 -19.74
C ALA A 430 9.93 11.80 -21.11
N VAL A 431 9.01 12.10 -22.04
CA VAL A 431 9.06 11.57 -23.41
C VAL A 431 10.23 12.14 -24.23
N GLU A 432 10.62 13.39 -24.00
CA GLU A 432 11.81 13.98 -24.64
C GLU A 432 13.09 13.38 -24.08
N GLN A 433 13.16 13.16 -22.76
CA GLN A 433 14.30 12.47 -22.13
C GLN A 433 14.46 11.04 -22.67
N PHE A 434 13.35 10.31 -22.83
CA PHE A 434 13.37 9.00 -23.46
C PHE A 434 13.87 9.03 -24.91
N LYS A 435 13.46 10.02 -25.70
CA LYS A 435 14.01 10.17 -27.06
C LYS A 435 15.52 10.37 -27.04
N LEU A 436 16.05 11.09 -26.05
CA LEU A 436 17.50 11.26 -25.87
C LEU A 436 18.19 9.95 -25.48
N SER A 437 17.60 9.15 -24.58
CA SER A 437 18.17 7.84 -24.20
C SER A 437 18.17 6.85 -25.37
N VAL A 438 17.13 6.86 -26.20
CA VAL A 438 17.09 6.09 -27.46
C VAL A 438 18.22 6.53 -28.40
N MET A 439 18.52 7.84 -28.46
CA MET A 439 19.60 8.37 -29.30
C MET A 439 21.00 8.08 -28.74
N SER A 440 21.17 7.98 -27.43
CA SER A 440 22.45 7.65 -26.79
C SER A 440 22.73 6.14 -26.73
N GLY A 441 21.69 5.32 -26.90
CA GLY A 441 21.78 3.86 -26.78
C GLY A 441 21.55 3.35 -25.36
N ASP A 442 20.99 4.19 -24.49
CA ASP A 442 20.72 3.89 -23.06
C ASP A 442 19.22 3.81 -22.78
N ALA A 443 18.41 3.44 -23.77
CA ALA A 443 16.96 3.27 -23.59
C ALA A 443 16.62 1.95 -22.90
N PRO A 444 15.51 1.89 -22.14
CA PRO A 444 15.02 0.64 -21.56
C PRO A 444 14.63 -0.36 -22.66
N ASP A 445 14.71 -1.66 -22.33
CA ASP A 445 14.36 -2.76 -23.23
C ASP A 445 12.86 -2.82 -23.52
N ILE A 446 12.04 -2.53 -22.49
CA ILE A 446 10.58 -2.53 -22.57
C ILE A 446 10.08 -1.20 -21.99
N ILE A 447 9.04 -0.63 -22.61
CA ILE A 447 8.31 0.48 -22.01
C ILE A 447 6.87 0.09 -21.69
N ILE A 448 6.39 0.54 -20.53
CA ILE A 448 4.97 0.52 -20.16
C ILE A 448 4.53 1.98 -20.16
N MET A 449 3.55 2.34 -21.00
CA MET A 449 3.12 3.73 -21.10
C MET A 449 1.59 3.85 -21.02
N GLN A 450 1.13 4.47 -19.93
CA GLN A 450 -0.29 4.71 -19.70
C GLN A 450 -0.78 5.88 -20.57
N GLY A 451 -1.78 5.63 -21.42
CA GLY A 451 -2.35 6.67 -22.29
C GLY A 451 -1.44 7.15 -23.43
N GLY A 452 -0.33 6.46 -23.72
CA GLY A 452 0.65 6.93 -24.71
C GLY A 452 0.56 6.29 -26.10
N HIS A 453 -0.60 5.78 -26.52
CA HIS A 453 -0.76 5.12 -27.82
C HIS A 453 -0.18 5.96 -28.98
N ASP A 454 -0.56 7.24 -29.05
CA ASP A 454 -0.08 8.15 -30.09
C ASP A 454 1.45 8.32 -30.08
N THR A 455 2.03 8.38 -28.89
CA THR A 455 3.48 8.46 -28.69
C THR A 455 4.16 7.19 -29.21
N VAL A 456 3.64 6.01 -28.87
CA VAL A 456 4.14 4.72 -29.39
C VAL A 456 4.09 4.71 -30.91
N MET A 457 2.97 5.11 -31.50
CA MET A 457 2.77 5.10 -32.96
C MET A 457 3.74 6.06 -33.67
N LYS A 458 3.87 7.29 -33.16
CA LYS A 458 4.76 8.31 -33.70
C LYS A 458 6.22 7.85 -33.65
N LEU A 459 6.67 7.27 -32.54
CA LEU A 459 8.05 6.79 -32.37
C LEU A 459 8.30 5.47 -33.12
N GLY A 460 7.33 4.56 -33.15
CA GLY A 460 7.40 3.31 -33.91
C GLY A 460 7.60 3.56 -35.41
N SER A 461 6.93 4.56 -35.98
CA SER A 461 7.13 4.97 -37.38
C SER A 461 8.57 5.42 -37.70
N LYS A 462 9.35 5.80 -36.67
CA LYS A 462 10.76 6.19 -36.77
C LYS A 462 11.72 5.02 -36.51
N GLY A 463 11.21 3.81 -36.29
CA GLY A 463 12.02 2.61 -36.05
C GLY A 463 12.52 2.48 -34.61
N VAL A 464 11.92 3.17 -33.65
CA VAL A 464 12.29 3.08 -32.23
C VAL A 464 11.91 1.74 -31.62
N PHE A 465 10.77 1.16 -32.03
CA PHE A 465 10.25 -0.10 -31.50
C PHE A 465 10.36 -1.23 -32.51
N CYS A 466 10.54 -2.46 -32.00
CA CYS A 466 10.45 -3.66 -32.81
C CYS A 466 8.99 -3.98 -33.20
N ASP A 467 8.79 -4.71 -34.29
CA ASP A 467 7.47 -5.19 -34.69
C ASP A 467 7.11 -6.48 -33.93
N LEU A 468 6.20 -6.38 -32.97
CA LEU A 468 5.74 -7.48 -32.13
C LEU A 468 5.02 -8.58 -32.92
N ASN A 469 4.56 -8.32 -34.15
CA ASN A 469 4.01 -9.37 -35.01
C ASN A 469 4.99 -10.53 -35.21
N GLU A 470 6.29 -10.25 -35.29
CA GLU A 470 7.32 -11.28 -35.48
C GLU A 470 7.48 -12.19 -34.27
N TYR A 471 7.28 -11.64 -33.06
CA TYR A 471 7.36 -12.36 -31.80
C TYR A 471 6.09 -13.18 -31.57
N LEU A 472 4.92 -12.57 -31.76
CA LEU A 472 3.62 -13.25 -31.67
C LEU A 472 3.48 -14.45 -32.63
N ALA A 473 4.17 -14.41 -33.78
CA ALA A 473 4.18 -15.52 -34.73
C ALA A 473 5.03 -16.72 -34.26
N LYS A 474 6.00 -16.48 -33.37
CA LYS A 474 6.93 -17.50 -32.84
C LYS A 474 6.51 -18.00 -31.47
N ASP A 475 5.68 -17.26 -30.75
CA ASP A 475 5.24 -17.59 -29.41
C ASP A 475 4.10 -18.63 -29.43
N PRO A 476 4.27 -19.82 -28.82
CA PRO A 476 3.25 -20.85 -28.80
C PRO A 476 2.09 -20.55 -27.83
N GLN A 477 2.29 -19.66 -26.85
CA GLN A 477 1.32 -19.32 -25.81
C GLN A 477 0.57 -18.02 -26.11
N ILE A 478 1.30 -16.94 -26.43
CA ILE A 478 0.74 -15.62 -26.71
C ILE A 478 0.88 -15.31 -28.20
N ASN A 479 -0.09 -15.78 -28.98
CA ASN A 479 -0.19 -15.54 -30.42
C ASN A 479 -1.43 -14.70 -30.76
N LYS A 480 -1.58 -14.33 -32.04
CA LYS A 480 -2.72 -13.51 -32.51
C LYS A 480 -4.10 -14.09 -32.17
N GLN A 481 -4.22 -15.42 -32.04
CA GLN A 481 -5.48 -16.07 -31.69
C GLN A 481 -5.77 -16.03 -30.19
N ALA A 482 -4.74 -15.84 -29.36
CA ALA A 482 -4.88 -15.64 -27.92
C ALA A 482 -5.35 -14.23 -27.56
N LEU A 483 -5.21 -13.27 -28.49
CA LEU A 483 -5.54 -11.86 -28.30
C LEU A 483 -6.91 -11.48 -28.90
N VAL A 484 -7.51 -10.40 -28.41
CA VAL A 484 -8.76 -9.84 -28.98
C VAL A 484 -8.46 -9.21 -30.35
N PRO A 485 -8.97 -9.75 -31.47
CA PRO A 485 -8.54 -9.34 -32.81
C PRO A 485 -8.77 -7.86 -33.12
N ASN A 486 -9.89 -7.30 -32.66
CA ASN A 486 -10.24 -5.90 -32.88
C ASN A 486 -9.31 -4.94 -32.13
N VAL A 487 -8.85 -5.33 -30.93
CA VAL A 487 -7.88 -4.55 -30.15
C VAL A 487 -6.51 -4.58 -30.82
N VAL A 488 -6.07 -5.77 -31.27
CA VAL A 488 -4.82 -5.88 -32.04
C VAL A 488 -4.88 -5.03 -33.31
N GLN A 489 -6.00 -5.06 -34.03
CA GLN A 489 -6.18 -4.24 -35.22
C GLN A 489 -6.10 -2.74 -34.91
N ALA A 490 -6.70 -2.28 -33.81
CA ALA A 490 -6.65 -0.88 -33.39
C ALA A 490 -5.22 -0.44 -33.02
N LEU A 491 -4.40 -1.34 -32.49
CA LEU A 491 -3.01 -1.07 -32.13
C LEU A 491 -2.03 -1.16 -33.30
N GLN A 492 -2.44 -1.68 -34.45
CA GLN A 492 -1.59 -1.79 -35.63
C GLN A 492 -1.42 -0.42 -36.30
N HIS A 493 -0.19 -0.11 -36.66
CA HIS A 493 0.10 1.12 -37.38
C HIS A 493 -0.58 1.13 -38.76
N PRO A 494 -1.40 2.15 -39.07
CA PRO A 494 -2.35 2.12 -40.19
C PRO A 494 -1.67 2.01 -41.57
N THR A 495 -0.43 2.50 -41.69
CA THR A 495 0.28 2.54 -42.97
C THR A 495 1.15 1.30 -43.26
N ASN A 496 1.77 0.71 -42.23
CA ASN A 496 2.76 -0.37 -42.40
C ASN A 496 2.35 -1.69 -41.72
N GLY A 497 1.26 -1.71 -40.96
CA GLY A 497 0.71 -2.89 -40.29
C GLY A 497 1.53 -3.40 -39.08
N ALA A 498 2.61 -2.70 -38.72
CA ALA A 498 3.47 -3.06 -37.60
C ALA A 498 2.72 -2.91 -36.27
N LEU A 499 3.03 -3.78 -35.32
CA LEU A 499 2.46 -3.76 -33.98
C LEU A 499 3.57 -3.39 -32.99
N TYR A 500 3.58 -2.14 -32.53
CA TYR A 500 4.66 -1.62 -31.68
C TYR A 500 4.41 -1.79 -30.18
N GLY A 501 3.21 -2.19 -29.80
CA GLY A 501 2.82 -2.39 -28.40
C GLY A 501 1.59 -3.29 -28.27
N LEU A 502 1.40 -3.83 -27.07
CA LEU A 502 0.23 -4.62 -26.70
C LEU A 502 -0.52 -3.90 -25.57
N ALA A 503 -1.84 -3.98 -25.60
CA ALA A 503 -2.67 -3.55 -24.48
C ALA A 503 -2.84 -4.72 -23.49
N SER A 504 -2.47 -4.53 -22.23
CA SER A 504 -2.68 -5.51 -21.16
C SER A 504 -4.17 -5.65 -20.81
N SER A 505 -4.91 -4.54 -20.90
CA SER A 505 -6.35 -4.48 -20.78
C SER A 505 -6.92 -3.39 -21.67
N PHE A 506 -8.23 -3.43 -21.90
CA PHE A 506 -8.97 -2.36 -22.54
C PHE A 506 -10.29 -2.14 -21.79
N THR A 507 -10.79 -0.91 -21.87
CA THR A 507 -12.06 -0.49 -21.29
C THR A 507 -12.96 0.00 -22.40
N VAL A 508 -14.24 -0.35 -22.33
CA VAL A 508 -15.27 0.25 -23.16
C VAL A 508 -16.15 1.08 -22.25
N GLU A 509 -16.15 2.39 -22.46
CA GLU A 509 -17.07 3.30 -21.77
C GLU A 509 -18.31 3.52 -22.62
N THR A 510 -19.46 3.49 -21.98
CA THR A 510 -20.75 3.77 -22.60
C THR A 510 -21.65 4.52 -21.64
N LEU A 511 -22.80 4.95 -22.14
CA LEU A 511 -23.89 5.50 -21.35
C LEU A 511 -25.03 4.48 -21.34
N CYS A 512 -25.71 4.32 -20.19
CA CYS A 512 -26.93 3.54 -20.09
C CYS A 512 -28.12 4.41 -19.65
N VAL A 513 -29.30 3.98 -20.07
CA VAL A 513 -30.60 4.62 -19.81
C VAL A 513 -31.54 3.55 -19.28
N LYS A 514 -32.42 3.89 -18.32
CA LYS A 514 -33.45 2.96 -17.83
C LYS A 514 -34.47 2.62 -18.93
N GLU A 515 -34.85 1.35 -19.02
CA GLU A 515 -35.80 0.84 -20.06
C GLU A 515 -37.12 1.62 -20.13
N LYS A 516 -37.59 2.16 -19.00
CA LYS A 516 -38.83 2.95 -18.92
C LYS A 516 -38.83 4.22 -19.77
N TYR A 517 -37.66 4.70 -20.18
CA TYR A 517 -37.52 5.86 -21.07
C TYR A 517 -37.64 5.49 -22.56
N HIS A 518 -37.73 4.19 -22.89
CA HIS A 518 -38.02 3.70 -24.24
C HIS A 518 -37.12 4.29 -25.35
N VAL A 519 -35.83 4.45 -25.07
CA VAL A 519 -34.85 4.93 -26.06
C VAL A 519 -34.59 3.88 -27.14
N PRO A 520 -34.33 4.29 -28.40
CA PRO A 520 -34.02 3.38 -29.48
C PRO A 520 -32.61 2.76 -29.33
N ASP A 521 -32.44 1.53 -29.84
CA ASP A 521 -31.18 0.76 -29.72
C ASP A 521 -29.94 1.43 -30.38
N ASN A 522 -30.15 2.33 -31.35
CA ASN A 522 -29.09 3.10 -32.03
C ASN A 522 -29.36 4.60 -31.92
N TRP A 523 -29.59 5.08 -30.70
CA TRP A 523 -29.88 6.48 -30.44
C TRP A 523 -28.72 7.41 -30.84
N THR A 524 -29.08 8.57 -31.38
CA THR A 524 -28.18 9.64 -31.82
C THR A 524 -28.10 10.75 -30.77
N MET A 525 -27.22 11.73 -30.97
CA MET A 525 -27.22 12.94 -30.13
C MET A 525 -28.57 13.68 -30.19
N ASP A 526 -29.30 13.62 -31.31
CA ASP A 526 -30.63 14.23 -31.40
C ASP A 526 -31.66 13.48 -30.53
N ASP A 527 -31.57 12.15 -30.45
CA ASP A 527 -32.40 11.35 -29.55
C ASP A 527 -32.06 11.62 -28.07
N MET A 528 -30.77 11.80 -27.76
CA MET A 528 -30.33 12.22 -26.42
C MET A 528 -30.89 13.60 -26.06
N ILE A 529 -30.74 14.60 -26.94
CA ILE A 529 -31.29 15.94 -26.71
C ILE A 529 -32.81 15.88 -26.51
N ALA A 530 -33.52 15.09 -27.32
CA ALA A 530 -34.96 14.92 -27.20
C ALA A 530 -35.37 14.28 -25.86
N LEU A 531 -34.62 13.29 -25.38
CA LEU A 531 -34.84 12.68 -24.07
C LEU A 531 -34.66 13.72 -22.94
N TYR A 532 -33.58 14.50 -22.99
CA TYR A 532 -33.32 15.56 -22.01
C TYR A 532 -34.35 16.71 -22.08
N ASP A 533 -34.84 17.06 -23.26
CA ASP A 533 -35.89 18.07 -23.46
C ASP A 533 -37.27 17.59 -23.00
N SER A 534 -37.49 16.27 -22.94
CA SER A 534 -38.70 15.66 -22.38
C SER A 534 -38.70 15.57 -20.85
N ALA A 535 -37.57 15.87 -20.20
CA ALA A 535 -37.39 15.68 -18.77
C ALA A 535 -38.17 16.69 -17.92
N GLU A 536 -38.66 16.25 -16.76
CA GLU A 536 -39.10 17.17 -15.70
C GLU A 536 -37.88 17.81 -15.00
N LYS A 537 -38.12 18.84 -14.16
CA LYS A 537 -37.09 19.77 -13.64
C LYS A 537 -35.83 19.09 -13.07
N ASN A 538 -34.68 19.79 -13.20
CA ASN A 538 -33.39 19.59 -12.51
C ASN A 538 -32.36 18.60 -13.11
N VAL A 539 -32.61 17.97 -14.26
CA VAL A 539 -31.65 17.02 -14.88
C VAL A 539 -30.28 17.68 -15.23
N TYR A 540 -30.24 18.99 -15.49
CA TYR A 540 -29.01 19.72 -15.80
C TYR A 540 -28.23 20.26 -14.58
N GLN A 541 -28.77 20.18 -13.35
CA GLN A 541 -28.25 20.96 -12.20
C GLN A 541 -27.06 20.34 -11.45
N TRP A 542 -26.66 19.12 -11.78
CA TRP A 542 -25.70 18.33 -11.01
C TRP A 542 -24.51 17.85 -11.86
N SER A 543 -24.35 18.45 -13.03
CA SER A 543 -23.15 18.34 -13.85
C SER A 543 -22.79 19.72 -14.34
N THR A 544 -21.50 19.96 -14.61
CA THR A 544 -21.07 21.21 -15.25
C THR A 544 -21.07 21.05 -16.77
N LYS A 545 -21.05 22.19 -17.47
CA LYS A 545 -20.86 22.22 -18.92
C LYS A 545 -19.53 21.60 -19.36
N GLU A 546 -18.49 21.70 -18.52
CA GLU A 546 -17.18 21.10 -18.75
C GLU A 546 -17.26 19.57 -18.65
N ASN A 547 -17.84 19.05 -17.57
CA ASN A 547 -18.02 17.60 -17.39
C ASN A 547 -18.85 16.99 -18.53
N MET A 548 -19.88 17.71 -18.98
CA MET A 548 -20.68 17.26 -20.12
C MET A 548 -19.89 17.30 -21.42
N LEU A 549 -19.09 18.35 -21.66
CA LEU A 549 -18.25 18.45 -22.86
C LEU A 549 -17.25 17.30 -22.94
N VAL A 550 -16.52 17.02 -21.86
CA VAL A 550 -15.57 15.91 -21.78
C VAL A 550 -16.26 14.58 -22.11
N ARG A 551 -17.45 14.35 -21.53
CA ARG A 551 -18.24 13.14 -21.80
C ARG A 551 -18.67 13.00 -23.26
N MET A 552 -19.08 14.10 -23.91
CA MET A 552 -19.47 14.07 -25.32
C MET A 552 -18.27 13.80 -26.25
N LEU A 553 -17.09 14.35 -25.91
CA LEU A 553 -15.86 14.14 -26.69
C LEU A 553 -15.38 12.69 -26.66
N TYR A 554 -15.65 11.92 -25.61
CA TYR A 554 -15.32 10.48 -25.60
C TYR A 554 -16.19 9.65 -26.56
N GLY A 555 -17.42 10.11 -26.85
CA GLY A 555 -18.37 9.37 -27.67
C GLY A 555 -18.47 9.83 -29.13
N MET A 556 -17.74 10.89 -29.50
CA MET A 556 -17.87 11.54 -30.81
C MET A 556 -16.49 11.84 -31.40
N ASP A 557 -16.34 11.60 -32.70
CA ASP A 557 -15.08 11.81 -33.41
C ASP A 557 -15.15 13.06 -34.30
N PHE A 558 -14.24 14.00 -34.05
CA PHE A 558 -14.11 15.26 -34.80
C PHE A 558 -12.69 15.47 -35.35
N THR A 559 -11.84 14.44 -35.27
CA THR A 559 -10.43 14.49 -35.66
C THR A 559 -10.06 13.29 -36.52
N ASP A 560 -9.55 13.54 -37.72
CA ASP A 560 -8.91 12.52 -38.55
C ASP A 560 -7.40 12.72 -38.45
N GLU A 561 -6.79 11.99 -37.53
CA GLU A 561 -5.35 12.07 -37.29
C GLU A 561 -4.51 11.58 -38.46
N LEU A 562 -5.03 10.60 -39.23
CA LEU A 562 -4.33 10.04 -40.38
C LEU A 562 -4.15 11.08 -41.48
N ASN A 563 -5.18 11.90 -41.72
CA ASN A 563 -5.15 12.96 -42.72
C ASN A 563 -4.78 14.34 -42.12
N GLY A 564 -4.65 14.44 -40.80
CA GLY A 564 -4.36 15.70 -40.10
C GLY A 564 -5.47 16.74 -40.26
N THR A 565 -6.73 16.30 -40.30
CA THR A 565 -7.90 17.18 -40.49
C THR A 565 -8.82 17.14 -39.27
N CYS A 566 -9.61 18.19 -39.06
CA CYS A 566 -10.62 18.24 -38.00
C CYS A 566 -11.91 18.88 -38.50
N SER A 567 -12.99 18.71 -37.75
CA SER A 567 -14.33 19.20 -38.07
C SER A 567 -14.95 20.01 -36.93
N PHE A 568 -14.14 20.75 -36.17
CA PHE A 568 -14.58 21.58 -35.04
C PHE A 568 -15.49 22.76 -35.43
N ASP A 569 -15.69 23.03 -36.71
CA ASP A 569 -16.64 24.00 -37.24
C ASP A 569 -17.89 23.35 -37.85
N SER A 570 -18.04 22.02 -37.74
CA SER A 570 -19.20 21.32 -38.28
C SER A 570 -20.48 21.65 -37.51
N PRO A 571 -21.66 21.60 -38.18
CA PRO A 571 -22.95 21.78 -37.51
C PRO A 571 -23.15 20.84 -36.31
N GLU A 572 -22.59 19.63 -36.36
CA GLU A 572 -22.66 18.63 -35.31
C GLU A 572 -21.82 19.03 -34.09
N PHE A 573 -20.59 19.53 -34.30
CA PHE A 573 -19.74 20.01 -33.21
C PHE A 573 -20.38 21.24 -32.52
N VAL A 574 -20.90 22.18 -33.30
CA VAL A 574 -21.61 23.35 -32.76
C VAL A 574 -22.84 22.93 -31.96
N LYS A 575 -23.64 21.97 -32.45
CA LYS A 575 -24.80 21.44 -31.74
C LYS A 575 -24.41 20.76 -30.41
N MET A 576 -23.29 20.02 -30.38
CA MET A 576 -22.75 19.42 -29.15
C MET A 576 -22.40 20.51 -28.12
N LEU A 577 -21.71 21.58 -28.54
CA LEU A 577 -21.38 22.71 -27.65
C LEU A 577 -22.63 23.42 -27.12
N GLU A 578 -23.64 23.63 -27.97
CA GLU A 578 -24.92 24.23 -27.58
C GLU A 578 -25.65 23.38 -26.52
N PHE A 579 -25.59 22.05 -26.64
CA PHE A 579 -26.14 21.13 -25.63
C PHE A 579 -25.35 21.21 -24.32
N CYS A 580 -24.02 21.13 -24.37
CA CYS A 580 -23.17 21.25 -23.17
C CYS A 580 -23.39 22.58 -22.44
N ASN A 581 -23.64 23.67 -23.18
CA ASN A 581 -23.87 24.98 -22.61
C ASN A 581 -25.21 25.13 -21.84
N ARG A 582 -26.08 24.11 -21.87
CA ARG A 582 -27.31 24.06 -21.05
C ARG A 582 -27.02 23.76 -19.58
N TYR A 583 -25.84 23.25 -19.26
CA TYR A 583 -25.40 22.92 -17.90
C TYR A 583 -24.78 24.16 -17.21
N PRO A 584 -24.85 24.24 -15.86
CA PRO A 584 -24.21 25.31 -15.10
C PRO A 584 -22.69 25.30 -15.27
N ALA A 585 -22.06 26.44 -15.00
CA ALA A 585 -20.60 26.56 -15.03
C ALA A 585 -19.95 25.84 -13.83
N SER A 586 -20.57 25.90 -12.67
CA SER A 586 -20.12 25.27 -11.43
C SER A 586 -21.31 24.72 -10.65
N LEU A 587 -21.04 23.78 -9.75
CA LEU A 587 -22.01 23.27 -8.80
C LEU A 587 -21.88 24.02 -7.46
N ASN A 588 -22.97 24.12 -6.71
CA ASN A 588 -22.94 24.65 -5.34
C ASN A 588 -22.62 23.50 -4.38
N GLU A 589 -21.36 23.09 -4.35
CA GLU A 589 -20.86 22.09 -3.41
C GLU A 589 -20.80 22.68 -1.99
N PRO A 590 -21.21 21.93 -0.94
CA PRO A 590 -20.97 22.32 0.46
C PRO A 590 -19.48 22.50 0.75
N GLU A 591 -19.15 23.38 1.70
CA GLU A 591 -17.77 23.57 2.13
C GLU A 591 -17.26 22.32 2.86
N LYS A 592 -15.99 21.98 2.59
CA LYS A 592 -15.30 20.84 3.19
C LYS A 592 -14.54 21.32 4.42
N ASP A 593 -14.96 20.88 5.60
CA ASP A 593 -14.33 21.21 6.88
C ASP A 593 -14.24 19.94 7.72
N TYR A 594 -13.02 19.39 7.86
CA TYR A 594 -12.78 18.15 8.59
C TYR A 594 -12.99 18.28 10.11
N GLU A 595 -13.03 19.50 10.63
CA GLU A 595 -13.23 19.80 12.04
C GLU A 595 -14.71 20.05 12.37
N ASP A 596 -15.59 20.20 11.36
CA ASP A 596 -17.04 20.36 11.52
C ASP A 596 -17.82 19.14 10.96
N PRO A 597 -18.32 18.23 11.83
CA PRO A 597 -19.09 17.07 11.43
C PRO A 597 -20.36 17.42 10.65
N VAL A 598 -20.98 18.57 10.92
CA VAL A 598 -22.18 19.02 10.20
C VAL A 598 -21.82 19.44 8.78
N ALA A 599 -20.65 20.06 8.59
CA ALA A 599 -20.12 20.34 7.26
C ALA A 599 -19.79 19.04 6.50
N MET A 600 -19.10 18.09 7.15
CA MET A 600 -18.79 16.79 6.57
C MET A 600 -20.05 15.97 6.25
N GLU A 601 -21.09 16.03 7.07
CA GLU A 601 -22.37 15.37 6.81
C GLU A 601 -23.07 15.98 5.59
N LYS A 602 -23.12 17.32 5.47
CA LYS A 602 -23.67 17.99 4.28
C LYS A 602 -22.92 17.60 3.02
N LEU A 603 -21.60 17.53 3.09
CA LEU A 603 -20.74 17.12 1.98
C LEU A 603 -20.97 15.64 1.62
N ASN A 604 -21.00 14.75 2.60
CA ASN A 604 -21.29 13.32 2.40
C ASN A 604 -22.69 13.11 1.83
N LYS A 605 -23.69 13.86 2.32
CA LYS A 605 -25.05 13.85 1.77
C LYS A 605 -25.07 14.36 0.34
N TYR A 606 -24.37 15.44 0.02
CA TYR A 606 -24.24 15.96 -1.35
C TYR A 606 -23.71 14.89 -2.30
N TYR A 607 -22.62 14.20 -1.95
CA TYR A 607 -22.04 13.13 -2.77
C TYR A 607 -22.90 11.87 -2.81
N THR A 608 -23.57 11.51 -1.71
CA THR A 608 -24.50 10.37 -1.66
C THR A 608 -25.72 10.62 -2.53
N ASP A 609 -26.30 11.82 -2.45
CA ASP A 609 -27.43 12.21 -3.29
C ASP A 609 -27.01 12.16 -4.76
N GLN A 610 -25.86 12.75 -5.13
CA GLN A 610 -25.23 12.68 -6.47
C GLN A 610 -25.09 11.24 -6.99
N PHE A 611 -24.54 10.34 -6.16
CA PHE A 611 -24.33 8.93 -6.53
C PHE A 611 -25.66 8.19 -6.78
N ASN A 612 -26.69 8.48 -5.98
CA ASN A 612 -27.99 7.80 -6.03
C ASN A 612 -28.95 8.38 -7.08
N ARG A 613 -28.62 9.47 -7.79
CA ARG A 613 -29.56 10.16 -8.70
C ARG A 613 -30.07 9.29 -9.83
N TYR A 614 -29.18 8.52 -10.45
CA TYR A 614 -29.60 7.59 -11.50
C TYR A 614 -30.57 6.56 -10.93
N GLN A 615 -30.29 6.01 -9.73
CA GLN A 615 -31.20 5.09 -9.05
C GLN A 615 -32.55 5.75 -8.71
N ASN A 616 -32.55 7.01 -8.29
CA ASN A 616 -33.71 7.79 -7.87
C ASN A 616 -34.51 8.43 -9.02
N ASP A 617 -34.17 8.15 -10.28
CA ASP A 617 -34.83 8.71 -11.48
C ASP A 617 -34.62 10.22 -11.68
N GLU A 618 -33.58 10.77 -11.07
CA GLU A 618 -33.22 12.18 -11.15
C GLU A 618 -32.15 12.47 -12.21
N ASP A 619 -31.48 11.42 -12.70
CA ASP A 619 -30.63 11.46 -13.88
C ASP A 619 -31.07 10.39 -14.89
N TYR A 620 -30.95 10.70 -16.17
CA TYR A 620 -31.36 9.82 -17.27
C TYR A 620 -30.21 8.98 -17.79
N LEU A 621 -28.98 9.48 -17.64
CA LEU A 621 -27.78 8.79 -18.08
C LEU A 621 -26.91 8.40 -16.91
N TYR A 622 -26.42 7.17 -16.98
CA TYR A 622 -25.37 6.70 -16.11
C TYR A 622 -24.16 6.28 -16.94
N PRO A 623 -22.96 6.81 -16.66
CA PRO A 623 -21.74 6.33 -17.27
C PRO A 623 -21.48 4.90 -16.79
N LEU A 624 -21.27 4.00 -17.74
CA LEU A 624 -20.97 2.61 -17.48
C LEU A 624 -19.65 2.27 -18.16
N GLY A 625 -18.62 2.02 -17.36
CA GLY A 625 -17.36 1.46 -17.83
C GLY A 625 -17.40 -0.06 -17.76
N PHE A 626 -17.20 -0.74 -18.88
CA PHE A 626 -16.82 -2.14 -18.90
C PHE A 626 -15.29 -2.21 -18.83
N GLY A 627 -14.76 -2.20 -17.60
CA GLY A 627 -13.33 -2.07 -17.33
C GLY A 627 -12.56 -3.39 -17.24
N ALA A 628 -11.24 -3.27 -17.38
CA ALA A 628 -10.24 -4.31 -17.07
C ALA A 628 -10.44 -5.67 -17.75
N MET A 629 -11.03 -5.68 -18.96
CA MET A 629 -11.10 -6.89 -19.77
C MET A 629 -9.67 -7.29 -20.16
N ARG A 630 -9.19 -8.42 -19.63
CA ARG A 630 -7.84 -8.93 -19.92
C ARG A 630 -7.74 -9.32 -21.39
N GLY A 631 -6.69 -8.85 -22.06
CA GLY A 631 -6.47 -9.07 -23.50
C GLY A 631 -6.15 -10.51 -23.91
N GLY A 632 -6.09 -11.45 -22.95
CA GLY A 632 -5.81 -12.87 -23.17
C GLY A 632 -6.86 -13.79 -22.54
N MET A 633 -7.09 -14.96 -23.12
CA MET A 633 -7.96 -16.00 -22.55
C MET A 633 -7.39 -16.51 -21.21
N ALA A 634 -8.27 -16.65 -20.20
CA ALA A 634 -7.99 -17.19 -18.87
C ALA A 634 -7.53 -18.66 -18.89
#